data_AF-A0A0B2ADZ7-F1
#
_entry.id   AF-A0A0B2ADZ7-F1
#
_cell.length_a   1.000
_cell.length_b   1.000
_cell.length_c   1.000
_cell.angle_alpha   90.00
_cell.angle_beta   90.00
_cell.angle_gamma   90.00
#
_symmetry.space_group_name_H-M   'P 1'
#
loop_
_entity.id
_entity.type
_entity.pdbx_description
1 polymer ?
#
loop_
_entity_poly.entity_id
_entity_poly.type
_entity_poly.pdbx_seq_one_letter_code
_entity_poly.pdbx_strand_id
1 'polypeptide(L)'
;MAGPGMSVLVWAIKGSLVGYVRGMADGEIALDGAAEDASGFRFREAPESEPAVRRFTGRVRFTGHNGMMRVVIADPWVEASGPGAVLSIADPDDPAARLPFARIAAFDGVRASGTTLTADGADLFFGPYREGTELDDPRLQG
;
A
#
# COMPACT_ATOMS: atom_id res chain seq x y z
N MET A 1 -13.16 -6.10 -28.58
CA MET A 1 -12.61 -6.55 -27.28
C MET A 1 -11.88 -5.36 -26.69
N ALA A 2 -12.49 -4.61 -25.77
CA ALA A 2 -11.72 -3.65 -24.98
C ALA A 2 -10.81 -4.47 -24.08
N GLY A 3 -9.49 -4.28 -24.16
CA GLY A 3 -8.60 -4.82 -23.13
C GLY A 3 -9.07 -4.33 -21.76
N PRO A 4 -8.82 -5.07 -20.67
CA PRO A 4 -9.08 -4.52 -19.34
C PRO A 4 -8.38 -3.16 -19.27
N GLY A 5 -9.15 -2.09 -19.03
CA GLY A 5 -8.57 -0.77 -18.83
C GLY A 5 -7.60 -0.88 -17.66
N MET A 6 -6.32 -0.60 -17.90
CA MET A 6 -5.30 -0.71 -16.87
C MET A 6 -5.69 0.19 -15.70
N SER A 7 -6.04 -0.42 -14.57
CA SER A 7 -6.42 0.33 -13.38
C SER A 7 -5.20 0.85 -12.64
N VAL A 8 -5.40 1.81 -11.75
CA VAL A 8 -4.38 2.36 -10.86
C VAL A 8 -4.90 2.30 -9.45
N LEU A 9 -4.13 1.70 -8.54
CA LEU A 9 -4.38 1.79 -7.10
C LEU A 9 -3.88 3.14 -6.62
N VAL A 10 -4.79 3.96 -6.09
CA VAL A 10 -4.48 5.25 -5.47
C VAL A 10 -4.65 5.14 -3.97
N TRP A 11 -3.58 5.42 -3.23
CA TRP A 11 -3.53 5.22 -1.79
C TRP A 11 -2.55 6.17 -1.12
N ALA A 12 -3.03 6.96 -0.14
CA ALA A 12 -2.19 7.86 0.64
C ALA A 12 -1.40 7.15 1.77
N ILE A 13 -1.68 5.85 1.99
CA ILE A 13 -1.10 5.00 3.04
C ILE A 13 -1.51 5.47 4.43
N LYS A 14 -0.94 6.58 4.90
CA LYS A 14 -1.30 7.25 6.15
C LYS A 14 -0.79 8.68 6.11
N GLY A 15 -1.70 9.66 6.04
CA GLY A 15 -1.33 11.08 5.99
C GLY A 15 -0.37 11.53 7.10
N SER A 16 -0.53 11.00 8.32
CA SER A 16 0.38 11.30 9.44
C SER A 16 1.80 10.75 9.23
N LEU A 17 1.95 9.58 8.61
CA LEU A 17 3.25 9.00 8.26
C LEU A 17 3.94 9.84 7.20
N VAL A 18 3.23 10.15 6.11
CA VAL A 18 3.76 10.94 5.00
C VAL A 18 4.19 12.33 5.49
N GLY A 19 3.35 12.99 6.29
CA GLY A 19 3.66 14.27 6.91
C GLY A 19 4.86 14.20 7.86
N TYR A 20 4.93 13.15 8.68
CA TYR A 20 6.06 12.93 9.59
C TYR A 20 7.39 12.78 8.83
N VAL A 21 7.42 11.93 7.79
CA VAL A 21 8.61 11.73 6.95
C VAL A 21 9.03 13.02 6.26
N ARG A 22 8.10 13.75 5.66
CA ARG A 22 8.41 15.03 4.99
C ARG A 22 8.86 16.14 5.93
N GLY A 23 8.48 16.08 7.21
CA GLY A 23 8.87 17.06 8.22
C GLY A 23 10.25 16.84 8.82
N MET A 24 10.86 15.66 8.61
CA MET A 24 12.20 15.34 9.10
C MET A 24 13.28 15.92 8.18
N ALA A 25 14.38 16.43 8.75
CA ALA A 25 15.50 16.97 7.97
C ALA A 25 16.19 15.92 7.10
N ASP A 26 16.15 14.66 7.54
CA ASP A 26 16.71 13.47 6.90
C ASP A 26 15.62 12.53 6.35
N GLY A 27 14.37 12.99 6.32
CA GLY A 27 13.24 12.22 5.81
C GLY A 27 13.22 12.17 4.29
N GLU A 28 13.06 10.98 3.74
CA GLU A 28 13.02 10.75 2.30
C GLU A 28 11.86 9.82 1.94
N ILE A 29 11.14 10.18 0.87
CA ILE A 29 10.17 9.32 0.19
C ILE A 29 10.70 9.07 -1.21
N ALA A 30 11.16 7.85 -1.47
CA ALA A 30 11.65 7.43 -2.77
C ALA A 30 10.59 6.60 -3.51
N LEU A 31 10.37 6.91 -4.78
CA LEU A 31 9.41 6.25 -5.66
C LEU A 31 10.15 5.50 -6.76
N ASP A 32 9.73 4.27 -7.04
CA ASP A 32 10.25 3.46 -8.14
C ASP A 32 9.08 2.73 -8.82
N GLY A 33 8.78 3.07 -10.07
CA GLY A 33 7.59 2.58 -10.80
C GLY A 33 6.23 3.11 -10.28
N ALA A 34 6.17 3.56 -9.02
CA ALA A 34 5.03 4.29 -8.46
C ALA A 34 5.10 5.79 -8.81
N ALA A 35 3.94 6.44 -8.85
CA ALA A 35 3.84 7.90 -8.96
C ALA A 35 3.15 8.48 -7.72
N GLU A 36 3.24 9.79 -7.51
CA GLU A 36 2.52 10.49 -6.45
C GLU A 36 1.79 11.71 -7.02
N ASP A 37 0.56 11.95 -6.57
CA ASP A 37 -0.19 13.17 -6.83
C ASP A 37 -0.90 13.66 -5.56
N ALA A 38 -1.75 14.70 -5.68
CA ALA A 38 -2.49 15.27 -4.55
C ALA A 38 -3.44 14.28 -3.83
N SER A 39 -3.75 13.14 -4.45
CA SER A 39 -4.57 12.07 -3.89
C SER A 39 -3.77 10.95 -3.21
N GLY A 40 -2.44 10.96 -3.29
CA GLY A 40 -1.56 9.94 -2.73
C GLY A 40 -0.72 9.20 -3.76
N PHE A 41 -0.24 8.02 -3.39
CA PHE A 41 0.61 7.17 -4.23
C PHE A 41 -0.21 6.36 -5.21
N ARG A 42 0.33 6.20 -6.42
CA ARG A 42 -0.30 5.56 -7.57
C ARG A 42 0.52 4.36 -8.00
N PHE A 43 -0.07 3.16 -7.89
CA PHE A 43 0.52 1.90 -8.34
C PHE A 43 -0.24 1.41 -9.57
N ARG A 44 0.48 1.09 -10.64
CA ARG A 44 -0.15 0.66 -11.91
C ARG A 44 -0.53 -0.80 -11.83
N GLU A 45 -1.70 -1.14 -12.36
CA GLU A 45 -2.11 -2.53 -12.47
C GLU A 45 -1.14 -3.33 -13.35
N ALA A 46 -0.77 -4.51 -12.88
CA ALA A 46 0.10 -5.44 -13.59
C ALA A 46 -0.69 -6.16 -14.68
N PRO A 47 -0.09 -6.47 -15.85
CA PRO A 47 -0.74 -7.23 -16.92
C PRO A 47 -1.28 -8.59 -16.48
N GLU A 48 -0.63 -9.22 -15.51
CA GLU A 48 -0.98 -10.50 -14.89
C GLU A 48 -2.04 -10.39 -13.78
N SER A 49 -2.63 -9.20 -13.58
CA SER A 49 -3.71 -8.99 -12.60
C SER A 49 -4.96 -9.78 -12.98
N GLU A 50 -5.60 -10.39 -11.98
CA GLU A 50 -6.81 -11.19 -12.15
C GLU A 50 -7.98 -10.58 -11.36
N PRO A 51 -9.25 -10.87 -11.71
CA PRO A 51 -10.39 -10.31 -11.00
C PRO A 51 -10.41 -10.65 -9.49
N ALA A 52 -9.93 -11.84 -9.10
CA ALA A 52 -9.90 -12.28 -7.70
C ALA A 52 -8.76 -11.62 -6.90
N VAL A 53 -7.62 -11.35 -7.57
CA VAL A 53 -6.43 -10.74 -6.97
C VAL A 53 -5.95 -9.65 -7.90
N ARG A 54 -6.23 -8.40 -7.54
CA ARG A 54 -5.80 -7.22 -8.29
C ARG A 54 -4.34 -6.96 -7.95
N ARG A 55 -3.45 -7.13 -8.93
CA ARG A 55 -2.00 -7.00 -8.76
C ARG A 55 -1.54 -5.65 -9.27
N PHE A 56 -0.77 -4.92 -8.47
CA PHE A 56 -0.20 -3.63 -8.86
C PHE A 56 1.32 -3.68 -8.73
N THR A 57 1.99 -2.85 -9.53
CA THR A 57 3.44 -2.71 -9.56
C THR A 57 3.87 -1.33 -9.07
N GLY A 58 5.09 -1.29 -8.54
CA GLY A 58 5.75 -0.08 -8.09
C GLY A 58 6.01 -0.09 -6.59
N ARG A 59 6.88 0.82 -6.17
CA ARG A 59 7.45 0.86 -4.84
C ARG A 59 7.47 2.29 -4.31
N VAL A 60 7.10 2.40 -3.04
CA VAL A 60 7.26 3.59 -2.21
C VAL A 60 8.12 3.21 -1.02
N ARG A 61 9.25 3.89 -0.84
CA ARG A 61 10.16 3.70 0.30
C ARG A 61 10.17 4.97 1.14
N PHE A 62 9.80 4.81 2.41
CA PHE A 62 9.93 5.84 3.45
C PHE A 62 11.21 5.59 4.23
N THR A 63 12.02 6.62 4.40
CA THR A 63 13.20 6.58 5.28
C THR A 63 13.28 7.81 6.16
N GLY A 64 13.82 7.63 7.37
CA GLY A 64 14.10 8.70 8.32
C GLY A 64 14.93 8.19 9.50
N HIS A 65 15.20 9.05 10.48
CA HIS A 65 16.04 8.75 11.64
C HIS A 65 17.41 8.18 11.25
N ASN A 66 18.12 8.85 10.33
CA ASN A 66 19.41 8.46 9.78
C ASN A 66 19.39 7.05 9.16
N GLY A 67 18.26 6.65 8.58
CA GLY A 67 18.05 5.36 7.94
C GLY A 67 17.62 4.23 8.89
N MET A 68 17.46 4.50 10.19
CA MET A 68 16.93 3.51 11.15
C MET A 68 15.45 3.21 10.90
N MET A 69 14.68 4.23 10.51
CA MET A 69 13.32 4.01 10.04
C MET A 69 13.37 3.73 8.54
N ARG A 70 12.87 2.57 8.13
CA ARG A 70 12.69 2.19 6.74
C ARG A 70 11.40 1.39 6.58
N VAL A 71 10.46 1.91 5.80
CA VAL A 71 9.23 1.21 5.43
C VAL A 71 9.18 1.14 3.91
N VAL A 72 9.02 -0.05 3.36
CA VAL A 72 8.91 -0.26 1.91
C VAL A 72 7.56 -0.87 1.63
N ILE A 73 6.77 -0.19 0.81
CA ILE A 73 5.52 -0.70 0.24
C ILE A 73 5.81 -0.95 -1.23
N ALA A 74 5.88 -2.22 -1.61
CA ALA A 74 6.19 -2.65 -2.96
C ALA A 74 5.15 -3.63 -3.49
N ASP A 75 4.83 -3.46 -4.76
CA ASP A 75 3.97 -4.34 -5.57
C ASP A 75 2.68 -4.74 -4.83
N PRO A 76 1.83 -3.77 -4.43
CA PRO A 76 0.67 -4.07 -3.59
C PRO A 76 -0.34 -4.93 -4.34
N TRP A 77 -0.90 -5.93 -3.66
CA TRP A 77 -1.98 -6.77 -4.19
C TRP A 77 -3.22 -6.60 -3.33
N VAL A 78 -4.39 -6.54 -3.96
CA VAL A 78 -5.68 -6.49 -3.30
C VAL A 78 -6.46 -7.76 -3.63
N GLU A 79 -6.62 -8.61 -2.63
CA GLU A 79 -7.36 -9.88 -2.73
C GLU A 79 -8.72 -9.75 -2.02
N ALA A 80 -9.80 -9.98 -2.75
CA ALA A 80 -11.15 -9.90 -2.18
C ALA A 80 -11.37 -11.04 -1.18
N SER A 81 -11.93 -10.72 -0.02
CA SER A 81 -12.22 -11.67 1.06
C SER A 81 -13.57 -11.37 1.69
N GLY A 82 -14.60 -12.08 1.23
CA GLY A 82 -15.99 -11.85 1.68
C GLY A 82 -16.46 -10.44 1.31
N PRO A 83 -16.97 -9.62 2.26
CA PRO A 83 -17.37 -8.25 1.99
C PRO A 83 -16.18 -7.28 1.84
N GLY A 84 -14.97 -7.68 2.26
CA GLY A 84 -13.78 -6.85 2.31
C GLY A 84 -12.65 -7.35 1.43
N ALA A 85 -11.42 -6.98 1.78
CA ALA A 85 -10.23 -7.42 1.08
C ALA A 85 -9.00 -7.49 2.01
N VAL A 86 -7.97 -8.19 1.57
CA VAL A 86 -6.63 -8.14 2.17
C VAL A 86 -5.73 -7.41 1.19
N LEU A 87 -5.02 -6.40 1.69
CA LEU A 87 -3.95 -5.72 0.97
C LEU A 87 -2.62 -6.30 1.43
N SER A 88 -1.92 -6.97 0.52
CA SER A 88 -0.56 -7.47 0.76
C SER A 88 0.46 -6.66 -0.01
N ILE A 89 1.71 -6.70 0.45
CA ILE A 89 2.87 -6.13 -0.26
C ILE A 89 3.95 -7.21 -0.44
N ALA A 90 4.93 -6.95 -1.30
CA ALA A 90 6.13 -7.79 -1.33
C ALA A 90 6.83 -7.67 0.03
N ASP A 91 7.20 -8.81 0.60
CA ASP A 91 7.88 -8.82 1.89
C ASP A 91 9.28 -8.15 1.74
N PRO A 92 9.64 -7.17 2.59
CA PRO A 92 10.92 -6.49 2.51
C PRO A 92 12.14 -7.41 2.70
N ASP A 93 11.98 -8.51 3.45
CA ASP A 93 13.03 -9.48 3.76
C ASP A 93 13.08 -10.63 2.73
N ASP A 94 11.92 -11.03 2.19
CA ASP A 94 11.81 -12.00 1.09
C ASP A 94 10.86 -11.51 -0.01
N PRO A 95 11.36 -10.86 -1.08
CA PRO A 95 10.51 -10.33 -2.15
C PRO A 95 9.65 -11.38 -2.88
N ALA A 96 9.96 -12.68 -2.76
CA ALA A 96 9.13 -13.76 -3.31
C ALA A 96 7.91 -14.07 -2.42
N ALA A 97 7.97 -13.70 -1.14
CA ALA A 97 6.89 -13.81 -0.19
C ALA A 97 5.97 -12.57 -0.22
N ARG A 98 4.75 -12.77 0.28
CA ARG A 98 3.74 -11.73 0.41
C ARG A 98 3.45 -11.50 1.87
N LEU A 99 3.60 -10.26 2.32
CA LEU A 99 3.27 -9.84 3.67
C LEU A 99 1.85 -9.25 3.67
N PRO A 100 0.89 -9.81 4.43
CA PRO A 100 -0.44 -9.22 4.55
C PRO A 100 -0.32 -7.92 5.34
N PHE A 101 -0.35 -6.79 4.66
CA PHE A 101 -0.03 -5.48 5.23
C PHE A 101 -1.24 -4.84 5.92
N ALA A 102 -2.41 -4.92 5.28
CA ALA A 102 -3.63 -4.32 5.80
C ALA A 102 -4.87 -5.17 5.51
N ARG A 103 -5.86 -5.04 6.39
CA ARG A 103 -7.21 -5.57 6.21
C ARG A 103 -8.14 -4.42 5.81
N ILE A 104 -8.97 -4.66 4.81
CA ILE A 104 -10.03 -3.77 4.36
C ILE A 104 -11.37 -4.36 4.80
N ALA A 105 -12.15 -3.60 5.57
CA ALA A 105 -13.42 -4.07 6.10
C ALA A 105 -14.50 -4.24 5.01
N ALA A 106 -14.58 -3.29 4.08
CA ALA A 106 -15.47 -3.40 2.93
C ALA A 106 -14.81 -2.90 1.63
N PHE A 107 -14.99 -3.66 0.54
CA PHE A 107 -14.44 -3.37 -0.79
C PHE A 107 -15.48 -3.67 -1.88
N ASP A 108 -15.84 -2.66 -2.69
CA ASP A 108 -16.85 -2.79 -3.74
C ASP A 108 -16.27 -3.15 -5.13
N GLY A 109 -14.98 -3.48 -5.18
CA GLY A 109 -14.21 -3.68 -6.42
C GLY A 109 -13.49 -2.42 -6.90
N VAL A 110 -13.83 -1.24 -6.36
CA VAL A 110 -13.20 0.05 -6.71
C VAL A 110 -12.77 0.81 -5.45
N ARG A 111 -13.60 0.89 -4.41
CA ARG A 111 -13.36 1.67 -3.20
C ARG A 111 -13.23 0.75 -2.00
N ALA A 112 -12.18 0.96 -1.21
CA ALA A 112 -12.05 0.37 0.11
C ALA A 112 -12.71 1.28 1.17
N SER A 113 -13.06 0.68 2.30
CA SER A 113 -13.44 1.39 3.51
C SER A 113 -13.03 0.60 4.75
N GLY A 114 -12.56 1.32 5.77
CA GLY A 114 -12.13 0.72 7.04
C GLY A 114 -10.82 -0.06 6.91
N THR A 115 -9.81 0.55 6.26
CA THR A 115 -8.48 -0.04 6.10
C THR A 115 -7.69 0.04 7.41
N THR A 116 -7.19 -1.09 7.88
CA THR A 116 -6.44 -1.19 9.14
C THR A 116 -5.20 -2.06 8.99
N LEU A 117 -4.12 -1.72 9.71
CA LEU A 117 -2.91 -2.55 9.73
C LEU A 117 -3.21 -3.93 10.33
N THR A 118 -2.61 -4.95 9.73
CA THR A 118 -2.45 -6.27 10.37
C THR A 118 -1.34 -6.22 11.42
N ALA A 119 -1.13 -7.32 12.16
CA ALA A 119 0.05 -7.46 13.01
C ALA A 119 1.35 -7.38 12.19
N ASP A 120 1.47 -8.18 11.13
CA ASP A 120 2.66 -8.22 10.27
C ASP A 120 2.96 -6.85 9.63
N GLY A 121 1.92 -6.14 9.17
CA GLY A 121 2.06 -4.80 8.62
C GLY A 121 2.49 -3.77 9.64
N ALA A 122 2.05 -3.89 10.90
CA ALA A 122 2.44 -3.00 11.98
C ALA A 122 3.90 -3.19 12.40
N ASP A 123 4.41 -4.42 12.35
CA ASP A 123 5.80 -4.73 12.71
C ASP A 123 6.82 -4.00 11.82
N LEU A 124 6.48 -3.75 10.55
CA LEU A 124 7.31 -2.97 9.61
C LEU A 124 7.59 -1.54 10.08
N PHE A 125 6.79 -1.01 10.99
CA PHE A 125 6.97 0.36 11.49
C PHE A 125 7.85 0.45 12.73
N PHE A 126 8.32 -0.68 13.27
CA PHE A 126 9.22 -0.73 14.44
C PHE A 126 8.64 -0.06 15.71
N GLY A 127 7.33 -0.22 15.95
CA GLY A 127 6.68 0.07 17.24
C GLY A 127 5.67 1.23 17.37
N PRO A 128 5.60 2.27 16.50
CA PRO A 128 4.63 3.36 16.69
C PRO A 128 3.20 2.95 16.32
N TYR A 129 3.02 1.87 15.56
CA TYR A 129 1.72 1.35 15.15
C TYR A 129 1.55 -0.09 15.62
N ARG A 130 0.28 -0.47 15.79
CA ARG A 130 -0.15 -1.82 16.19
C ARG A 130 -1.20 -2.35 15.24
N GLU A 131 -1.50 -3.64 15.32
CA GLU A 131 -2.67 -4.22 14.64
C GLU A 131 -3.94 -3.39 14.92
N GLY A 132 -4.74 -3.18 13.87
CA GLY A 132 -5.96 -2.38 13.92
C GLY A 132 -5.74 -0.87 13.79
N THR A 133 -4.50 -0.40 13.65
CA THR A 133 -4.23 1.01 13.37
C THR A 133 -4.86 1.41 12.04
N GLU A 134 -5.69 2.45 12.04
CA GLU A 134 -6.34 2.96 10.84
C GLU A 134 -5.33 3.49 9.83
N LEU A 135 -5.60 3.18 8.56
CA LEU A 135 -4.88 3.63 7.38
C LEU A 135 -5.84 4.40 6.48
N ASP A 136 -5.29 5.17 5.54
CA ASP A 136 -6.10 5.79 4.51
C ASP A 136 -6.70 4.70 3.61
N ASP A 137 -7.94 4.90 3.14
CA ASP A 137 -8.60 3.90 2.31
C ASP A 137 -8.09 3.95 0.85
N PRO A 138 -7.60 2.83 0.29
CA PRO A 138 -7.21 2.75 -1.10
C PRO A 138 -8.43 2.76 -2.04
N ARG A 139 -8.20 3.18 -3.29
CA ARG A 139 -9.21 3.07 -4.35
C ARG A 139 -8.58 2.74 -5.69
N LEU A 140 -9.32 2.09 -6.57
CA LEU A 140 -8.95 1.86 -7.95
C LEU A 140 -9.47 3.01 -8.83
N GLN A 141 -8.65 3.45 -9.78
CA GLN A 141 -9.03 4.38 -10.84
C GLN A 141 -8.76 3.73 -12.19
N GLY A 142 -9.70 3.84 -13.14
CA GLY A 142 -9.55 3.40 -14.53
C GLY A 142 -9.70 4.55 -15.52
#